data_AF-X1NH45-F1
#
_entry.id   AF-X1NH45-F1
#
_cell.length_a   1.000
_cell.length_b   1.000
_cell.length_c   1.000
_cell.angle_alpha   90.00
_cell.angle_beta   90.00
_cell.angle_gamma   90.00
#
_symmetry.space_group_name_H-M   'P 1'
#
loop_
_entity.id
_entity.type
_entity.pdbx_description
1 polymer ?
#
loop_
_entity_poly.entity_id
_entity_poly.type
_entity_poly.pdbx_seq_one_letter_code
_entity_poly.pdbx_strand_id
1 'polypeptide(L)'
;MGLVSFFRKKSPWLLHFDTGGCNGCSIEVVATIIPRHDIERFGMQVRGSPRHADILVVTGPITKQAKDRIIRIYEQMPEPKMVVAVGSCPASGCVFYDCY
;
A
#
# COMPACT_ATOMS: atom_id res chain seq x y z
N MET A 1 -5.97 -25.72 5.61
CA MET A 1 -6.04 -24.35 5.04
C MET A 1 -7.48 -24.13 4.60
N GLY A 2 -8.21 -23.18 5.19
CA GLY A 2 -9.66 -23.01 4.92
C GLY A 2 -9.94 -22.41 3.54
N LEU A 3 -11.09 -22.77 2.95
CA LEU A 3 -11.52 -22.34 1.60
C LEU A 3 -11.52 -20.81 1.44
N VAL A 4 -12.01 -20.07 2.45
CA VAL A 4 -12.04 -18.60 2.44
C VAL A 4 -10.62 -18.00 2.42
N SER A 5 -9.68 -18.59 3.16
CA SER A 5 -8.29 -18.14 3.18
C SER A 5 -7.60 -18.36 1.83
N PHE A 6 -7.94 -19.45 1.13
CA PHE A 6 -7.43 -19.71 -0.22
C PHE A 6 -7.87 -18.64 -1.22
N PHE A 7 -9.16 -18.31 -1.27
CA PHE A 7 -9.68 -17.28 -2.19
C PHE A 7 -9.16 -15.88 -1.88
N ARG A 8 -9.02 -15.52 -0.59
CA ARG A 8 -8.41 -14.23 -0.19
C ARG A 8 -6.98 -14.08 -0.70
N LYS A 9 -6.18 -15.14 -0.67
CA LYS A 9 -4.80 -15.12 -1.20
C LYS A 9 -4.74 -14.99 -2.73
N LYS A 10 -5.81 -15.36 -3.44
CA LYS A 10 -5.88 -15.36 -4.91
C LYS A 10 -6.48 -14.08 -5.50
N SER A 11 -7.00 -13.18 -4.68
CA SER A 11 -7.63 -11.92 -5.13
C SER A 11 -7.39 -10.75 -4.16
N PRO A 12 -6.14 -10.36 -3.86
CA PRO A 12 -5.89 -9.24 -2.96
C PRO A 12 -6.04 -7.88 -3.65
N TRP A 13 -6.83 -6.95 -3.10
CA TRP A 13 -7.00 -5.62 -3.71
C TRP A 13 -6.14 -4.56 -3.01
N LEU A 14 -5.41 -3.78 -3.82
CA LEU A 14 -4.40 -2.83 -3.38
C LEU A 14 -4.96 -1.40 -3.37
N LEU A 15 -4.62 -0.64 -2.32
CA LEU A 15 -4.74 0.81 -2.28
C LEU A 15 -3.34 1.38 -2.06
N HIS A 16 -2.83 2.14 -3.03
CA HIS A 16 -1.57 2.87 -2.87
C HIS A 16 -1.84 4.25 -2.27
N PHE A 17 -1.03 4.63 -1.28
CA PHE A 17 -1.06 5.97 -0.71
C PHE A 17 0.36 6.47 -0.47
N ASP A 18 0.67 7.62 -1.07
CA ASP A 18 1.95 8.29 -0.87
C ASP A 18 1.88 9.27 0.30
N THR A 19 2.85 9.18 1.20
CA THR A 19 2.88 9.94 2.46
C THR A 19 3.91 11.07 2.47
N GLY A 20 4.25 11.58 1.28
CA GLY A 20 5.27 12.63 1.06
C GLY A 20 6.58 12.05 0.51
N GLY A 21 6.49 11.07 -0.39
CA GLY A 21 7.65 10.44 -1.00
C GLY A 21 8.28 11.28 -2.12
N CYS A 22 9.47 10.89 -2.55
CA CYS A 22 10.17 11.48 -3.69
C CYS A 22 9.75 10.88 -5.04
N ASN A 23 8.58 10.22 -5.10
CA ASN A 23 8.05 9.48 -6.26
C ASN A 23 8.83 8.24 -6.73
N GLY A 24 10.04 7.97 -6.24
CA GLY A 24 10.81 6.78 -6.64
C GLY A 24 10.05 5.47 -6.43
N CYS A 25 9.70 5.15 -5.18
CA CYS A 25 8.93 3.94 -4.88
C CYS A 25 7.51 3.96 -5.48
N SER A 26 6.89 5.14 -5.64
CA SER A 26 5.55 5.26 -6.24
C SER A 26 5.55 4.88 -7.72
N ILE A 27 6.59 5.28 -8.47
CA ILE A 27 6.77 4.88 -9.87
C ILE A 27 6.97 3.37 -9.97
N GLU A 28 7.75 2.77 -9.05
CA GLU A 28 7.94 1.32 -9.03
C GLU A 28 6.63 0.57 -8.73
N VAL A 29 5.80 1.07 -7.80
CA VAL A 29 4.45 0.50 -7.56
C VAL A 29 3.62 0.55 -8.84
N VAL A 30 3.62 1.65 -9.58
CA VAL A 30 2.93 1.73 -10.87
C VAL A 30 3.53 0.78 -11.91
N ALA A 31 4.86 0.66 -11.94
CA ALA A 31 5.58 -0.22 -12.86
C ALA A 31 5.24 -1.71 -12.65
N THR A 32 4.81 -2.11 -11.44
CA THR A 32 4.32 -3.46 -11.19
C THR A 32 3.00 -3.78 -11.92
N ILE A 33 2.21 -2.76 -12.24
CA ILE A 33 0.90 -2.89 -12.92
C ILE A 33 1.09 -2.96 -14.44
N ILE A 34 2.17 -2.35 -14.96
CA ILE A 34 2.47 -2.29 -16.40
C ILE A 34 2.67 -3.71 -16.96
N PRO A 35 2.30 -3.98 -18.24
CA PRO A 35 2.33 -5.32 -18.84
C PRO A 35 3.62 -6.14 -18.67
N ARG A 36 4.76 -5.48 -18.48
CA ARG A 36 6.04 -6.15 -18.24
C ARG A 36 6.03 -6.96 -16.94
N HIS A 37 5.46 -6.41 -15.87
CA HIS A 37 5.40 -7.06 -14.56
C HIS A 37 4.02 -7.65 -14.26
N ASP A 38 2.94 -7.00 -14.74
CA ASP A 38 1.56 -7.46 -14.70
C ASP A 38 1.19 -8.25 -13.43
N ILE A 39 1.00 -7.53 -12.32
CA ILE A 39 0.52 -8.13 -11.06
C ILE A 39 -0.95 -8.57 -11.13
N GLU A 40 -1.73 -8.10 -12.12
CA GLU A 40 -3.14 -8.45 -12.26
C GLU A 40 -3.33 -9.95 -12.53
N ARG A 41 -2.35 -10.60 -13.18
CA ARG A 41 -2.33 -12.07 -13.36
C ARG A 41 -2.41 -12.87 -12.06
N PHE A 42 -1.98 -12.28 -10.93
CA PHE A 42 -2.04 -12.90 -9.61
C PHE A 42 -3.34 -12.56 -8.85
N GLY A 43 -4.26 -11.86 -9.51
CA GLY A 43 -5.52 -11.36 -8.93
C GLY A 43 -5.36 -10.05 -8.16
N MET A 44 -4.19 -9.39 -8.25
CA MET A 44 -3.95 -8.12 -7.57
C MET A 44 -4.52 -6.98 -8.39
N GLN A 45 -5.41 -6.18 -7.82
CA GLN A 45 -6.02 -5.05 -8.53
C GLN A 45 -5.96 -3.78 -7.70
N VAL A 46 -5.69 -2.65 -8.35
CA VAL A 46 -5.69 -1.35 -7.68
C VAL A 46 -7.11 -0.82 -7.54
N ARG A 47 -7.42 -0.25 -6.37
CA ARG A 47 -8.70 0.38 -6.05
C ARG A 47 -8.47 1.80 -5.57
N GLY A 48 -9.38 2.70 -5.97
CA GLY A 48 -9.35 4.10 -5.56
C GLY A 48 -10.04 4.39 -4.22
N SER A 49 -10.77 3.41 -3.65
CA SER A 49 -11.49 3.56 -2.39
C SER A 49 -10.95 2.61 -1.32
N PRO A 50 -10.64 3.09 -0.11
CA PRO A 50 -10.20 2.23 1.01
C PRO A 50 -11.25 1.20 1.40
N ARG A 51 -12.54 1.51 1.21
CA ARG A 51 -13.63 0.58 1.55
C ARG A 51 -13.64 -0.68 0.69
N HIS A 52 -12.95 -0.66 -0.44
CA HIS A 52 -12.84 -1.80 -1.35
C HIS A 52 -11.47 -2.46 -1.29
N ALA A 53 -10.48 -1.90 -0.60
CA ALA A 53 -9.12 -2.44 -0.62
C ALA A 53 -8.84 -3.32 0.60
N ASP A 54 -8.06 -4.38 0.39
CA ASP A 54 -7.61 -5.30 1.44
C ASP A 54 -6.18 -4.99 1.89
N ILE A 55 -5.36 -4.42 1.00
CA ILE A 55 -3.94 -4.15 1.25
C ILE A 55 -3.65 -2.67 1.03
N LEU A 56 -3.14 -2.02 2.07
CA LEU A 56 -2.65 -0.65 2.02
C LEU A 56 -1.16 -0.65 1.68
N VAL A 57 -0.82 -0.15 0.50
CA VAL A 57 0.56 0.00 0.03
C VAL A 57 1.03 1.42 0.34
N VAL A 58 1.96 1.56 1.26
CA VAL A 58 2.44 2.86 1.76
C VAL A 58 3.81 3.17 1.20
N THR A 59 3.95 4.34 0.59
CA THR A 59 5.25 4.90 0.18
C THR A 59 5.51 6.21 0.91
N GLY A 60 6.79 6.62 0.98
CA GLY A 60 7.21 7.88 1.60
C GLY A 60 7.46 7.79 3.11
N PRO A 61 8.02 8.85 3.72
CA PRO A 61 8.50 8.85 5.11
C PRO A 61 7.42 9.08 6.18
N ILE A 62 6.13 9.09 5.82
CA ILE A 62 5.03 9.44 6.74
C ILE A 62 5.21 10.83 7.35
N THR A 63 5.07 11.86 6.52
CA THR A 63 5.14 13.25 6.97
C THR A 63 4.09 13.55 8.06
N LYS A 64 4.39 14.51 8.94
CA LYS A 64 3.45 14.95 10.01
C LYS A 64 2.06 15.30 9.47
N GLN A 65 1.99 15.92 8.28
CA GLN A 65 0.73 16.28 7.64
C GLN A 65 -0.05 15.06 7.12
N ALA A 66 0.64 13.99 6.72
CA ALA A 66 0.03 12.77 6.19
C ALA A 66 -0.36 11.76 7.28
N LYS A 67 0.23 11.84 8.48
CA LYS A 67 0.03 10.90 9.59
C LYS A 67 -1.44 10.61 9.92
N ASP A 68 -2.24 11.64 10.16
CA ASP A 68 -3.64 11.43 10.54
C ASP A 68 -4.49 10.93 9.35
N ARG A 69 -4.09 11.28 8.12
CA ARG A 69 -4.76 10.84 6.89
C ARG A 69 -4.56 9.34 6.65
N ILE A 70 -3.34 8.84 6.81
CA ILE A 70 -3.05 7.40 6.62
C ILE A 70 -3.77 6.56 7.69
N ILE A 71 -3.82 7.02 8.94
CA ILE A 71 -4.56 6.35 10.02
C ILE A 71 -6.05 6.26 9.67
N ARG A 72 -6.66 7.38 9.26
CA ARG A 72 -8.07 7.40 8.84
C ARG A 72 -8.36 6.48 7.65
N ILE A 73 -7.45 6.43 6.67
CA ILE A 73 -7.58 5.53 5.51
C ILE A 73 -7.55 4.07 6.00
N TYR A 74 -6.60 3.72 6.86
CA TYR A 74 -6.49 2.38 7.42
C TYR A 74 -7.74 1.99 8.21
N GLU A 75 -8.30 2.89 9.02
CA GLU A 75 -9.55 2.65 9.77
C GLU A 75 -10.75 2.41 8.86
N GLN A 76 -10.81 3.07 7.70
CA GLN A 76 -11.90 2.91 6.73
C GLN A 76 -11.84 1.60 5.93
N MET A 77 -10.73 0.86 5.97
CA MET A 77 -10.60 -0.42 5.29
C MET A 77 -11.28 -1.57 6.05
N PRO A 78 -11.98 -2.48 5.35
CA PRO A 78 -12.64 -3.63 5.95
C PRO A 78 -11.62 -4.66 6.47
N GLU A 79 -12.02 -5.50 7.42
CA GLU A 79 -11.19 -6.63 7.88
C GLU A 79 -11.44 -7.91 7.05
N PRO A 80 -10.39 -8.72 6.80
CA PRO A 80 -9.00 -8.56 7.22
C PRO A 80 -8.20 -7.67 6.26
N LYS A 81 -7.46 -6.71 6.82
CA LYS A 81 -6.60 -5.79 6.08
C LYS A 81 -5.13 -5.98 6.39
N MET A 82 -4.27 -5.70 5.42
CA MET A 82 -2.81 -5.73 5.56
C MET A 82 -2.20 -4.40 5.15
N VAL A 83 -0.99 -4.12 5.65
CA VAL A 83 -0.19 -2.96 5.28
C VAL A 83 1.14 -3.43 4.72
N VAL A 84 1.55 -2.87 3.60
CA VAL A 84 2.85 -3.10 2.97
C VAL A 84 3.58 -1.77 2.89
N ALA A 85 4.68 -1.65 3.65
CA ALA A 85 5.59 -0.52 3.54
C ALA A 85 6.55 -0.76 2.36
N VAL A 86 6.52 0.12 1.36
CA VAL A 86 7.35 0.02 0.16
C VAL A 86 8.47 1.05 0.22
N GLY A 87 9.69 0.54 0.36
CA GLY A 87 10.91 1.34 0.49
C GLY A 87 11.38 1.50 1.94
N SER A 88 12.57 2.06 2.11
CA SER A 88 13.18 2.30 3.43
C SER A 88 12.50 3.43 4.19
N CYS A 89 12.00 4.47 3.51
CA CYS A 89 11.35 5.62 4.14
C CYS A 89 10.13 5.23 5.01
N PRO A 90 9.12 4.49 4.51
CA PRO A 90 7.98 4.11 5.35
C PRO A 90 8.33 3.04 6.40
N ALA A 91 9.40 2.26 6.18
CA ALA A 91 9.80 1.18 7.07
C ALA A 91 10.62 1.66 8.28
N SER A 92 11.53 2.61 8.07
CA SER A 92 12.48 3.05 9.12
C SER A 92 12.70 4.56 9.18
N GLY A 93 11.98 5.36 8.38
CA GLY A 93 12.24 6.79 8.21
C GLY A 93 13.43 7.09 7.29
N CYS A 94 14.33 6.13 7.04
CA CYS A 94 15.54 6.29 6.23
C CYS A 94 16.33 7.56 6.62
N VAL A 95 16.71 8.39 5.66
CA VAL A 95 17.40 9.68 5.90
C VAL A 95 16.56 10.69 6.68
N PHE A 96 15.27 10.44 6.85
CA PHE A 96 14.31 11.32 7.55
C PHE A 96 13.94 10.85 8.96
N TYR A 97 14.56 9.79 9.49
CA TYR A 97 14.20 9.20 10.79
C TYR A 97 14.21 10.19 11.95
N ASP A 98 15.19 11.10 11.97
CA ASP A 98 15.38 12.11 13.02
C ASP A 98 15.09 13.54 12.51
N CYS A 99 14.22 13.64 11.50
CA CYS A 99 13.73 14.93 11.05
C CYS A 99 12.67 15.48 12.00
N TYR A 100 12.62 16.82 12.07
CA TYR A 100 11.80 17.66 12.96
C TYR A 100 10.45 17.08 13.39
#